data_AF-A0A2E6T8H7-F1
#
_entry.id   AF-A0A2E6T8H7-F1
#
_cell.length_a   1.000
_cell.length_b   1.000
_cell.length_c   1.000
_cell.angle_alpha   90.00
_cell.angle_beta   90.00
_cell.angle_gamma   90.00
#
_symmetry.space_group_name_H-M   'P 1'
#
loop_
_entity.id
_entity.type
_entity.pdbx_description
1 polymer ?
#
loop_
_entity_poly.entity_id
_entity_poly.type
_entity_poly.pdbx_seq_one_letter_code
_entity_poly.pdbx_strand_id
1 'polypeptide(L)'
;MGRSSVIILSLLILIFSNTNGFCERFIPLELFTGGEIRDDNEIRFTIANKVFGSKKRKKITGPENWTNPINGKNIKVYRRTRAGQSGLKTQLFTITNNGQCMGRVWDSRRGGKLIENGCKFPLGIWKKNEKRTFLGSSGGKPRKIEIKILKLGKKNNSKLIFNWKLYDASDKLIDNNDYTFSPGKAMSALIDR
;
A
#
# COMPACT_ATOMS: atom_id res chain seq x y z
N MET A 1 -7.82 -52.36 53.34
CA MET A 1 -7.16 -51.45 52.37
C MET A 1 -8.11 -51.22 51.21
N GLY A 2 -9.03 -50.25 51.33
CA GLY A 2 -9.98 -49.89 50.27
C GLY A 2 -9.38 -48.79 49.39
N ARG A 3 -9.36 -49.00 48.08
CA ARG A 3 -8.87 -48.03 47.09
C ARG A 3 -10.01 -47.06 46.74
N SER A 4 -9.89 -45.81 47.18
CA SER A 4 -10.75 -44.71 46.74
C SER A 4 -10.41 -44.35 45.28
N SER A 5 -11.39 -44.46 44.40
CA SER A 5 -11.29 -43.97 43.02
C SER A 5 -11.69 -42.50 42.99
N VAL A 6 -10.73 -41.62 42.68
CA VAL A 6 -10.99 -40.19 42.45
C VAL A 6 -11.41 -40.01 41.01
N ILE A 7 -12.68 -39.67 40.78
CA ILE A 7 -13.20 -39.28 39.46
C ILE A 7 -12.89 -37.79 39.29
N ILE A 8 -11.92 -37.46 38.44
CA ILE A 8 -11.64 -36.08 38.03
C ILE A 8 -12.57 -35.75 36.87
N LEU A 9 -13.60 -34.95 37.15
CA LEU A 9 -14.49 -34.39 36.14
C LEU A 9 -13.80 -33.19 35.47
N SER A 10 -13.23 -33.41 34.28
CA SER A 10 -12.61 -32.35 33.48
C SER A 10 -13.67 -31.44 32.87
N LEU A 11 -13.79 -30.22 33.40
CA LEU A 11 -14.69 -29.17 32.89
C LEU A 11 -14.10 -28.61 31.58
N LEU A 12 -14.73 -28.94 30.44
CA LEU A 12 -14.34 -28.42 29.13
C LEU A 12 -14.89 -26.99 28.98
N ILE A 13 -14.07 -25.98 29.25
CA ILE A 13 -14.42 -24.58 29.01
C ILE A 13 -14.30 -24.30 27.51
N LEU A 14 -15.44 -24.30 26.81
CA LEU A 14 -15.55 -23.80 25.44
C LEU A 14 -15.39 -22.28 25.46
N ILE A 15 -14.18 -21.80 25.19
CA ILE A 15 -13.91 -20.39 24.92
C ILE A 15 -14.52 -20.08 23.54
N PHE A 16 -15.74 -19.55 23.54
CA PHE A 16 -16.31 -18.92 22.35
C PHE A 16 -15.46 -17.70 22.02
N SER A 17 -14.54 -17.87 21.07
CA SER A 17 -13.88 -16.75 20.43
C SER A 17 -14.97 -15.93 19.74
N ASN A 18 -15.32 -14.77 20.31
CA ASN A 18 -16.08 -13.75 19.62
C ASN A 18 -15.27 -13.31 18.40
N THR A 19 -15.44 -14.00 17.27
CA THR A 19 -15.00 -13.51 15.97
C THR A 19 -15.94 -12.37 15.58
N ASN A 20 -15.76 -11.22 16.22
CA ASN A 20 -16.19 -9.96 15.63
C ASN A 20 -15.60 -9.96 14.22
N GLY A 21 -16.44 -10.10 13.20
CA GLY A 21 -16.05 -10.30 11.82
C GLY A 21 -15.23 -9.12 11.31
N PHE A 22 -13.93 -9.14 11.58
CA PHE A 22 -12.99 -8.20 11.02
C PHE A 22 -12.98 -8.47 9.51
N CYS A 23 -13.64 -7.59 8.76
CA CYS A 23 -13.61 -7.60 7.31
C CYS A 23 -12.17 -7.27 6.89
N GLU A 24 -11.39 -8.32 6.72
CA GLU A 24 -10.09 -8.28 6.08
C GLU A 24 -10.26 -8.57 4.58
N ARG A 25 -9.33 -8.04 3.79
CA ARG A 25 -9.36 -8.20 2.34
C ARG A 25 -7.96 -8.05 1.79
N PHE A 26 -7.64 -8.85 0.77
CA PHE A 26 -6.49 -8.64 -0.06
C PHE A 26 -6.65 -7.37 -0.91
N ILE A 27 -5.66 -6.49 -0.86
CA ILE A 27 -5.57 -5.29 -1.68
C ILE A 27 -4.63 -5.61 -2.85
N PRO A 28 -5.18 -5.86 -4.06
CA PRO A 28 -4.38 -6.22 -5.21
C PRO A 28 -3.58 -5.03 -5.75
N LEU A 29 -2.46 -5.33 -6.41
CA LEU A 29 -1.62 -4.36 -7.10
C LEU A 29 -2.39 -3.63 -8.21
N GLU A 30 -3.35 -4.31 -8.81
CA GLU A 30 -4.18 -3.84 -9.91
C GLU A 30 -5.09 -2.68 -9.53
N LEU A 31 -5.41 -2.51 -8.24
CA LEU A 31 -6.07 -1.28 -7.76
C LEU A 31 -5.17 -0.06 -7.91
N PHE A 32 -3.85 -0.19 -7.76
CA PHE A 32 -2.90 0.90 -7.95
C PHE A 32 -2.66 1.21 -9.43
N THR A 33 -2.52 0.17 -10.27
CA THR A 33 -2.23 0.33 -11.70
C THR A 33 -3.47 0.61 -12.55
N GLY A 34 -4.66 0.25 -12.06
CA GLY A 34 -5.90 0.30 -12.81
C GLY A 34 -6.07 -0.87 -13.78
N GLY A 35 -5.33 -1.96 -13.61
CA GLY A 35 -5.49 -3.20 -14.35
C GLY A 35 -6.73 -4.00 -13.92
N GLU A 36 -6.96 -5.12 -14.60
CA GLU A 36 -8.03 -6.06 -14.27
C GLU A 36 -7.71 -6.82 -12.98
N ILE A 37 -8.62 -6.76 -12.02
CA ILE A 37 -8.43 -7.41 -10.72
C ILE A 37 -8.70 -8.90 -10.88
N ARG A 38 -7.72 -9.70 -10.46
CA ARG A 38 -7.79 -11.16 -10.47
C ARG A 38 -8.46 -11.69 -9.20
N ASP A 39 -8.83 -12.96 -9.24
CA ASP A 39 -9.47 -13.67 -8.13
C ASP A 39 -8.47 -14.46 -7.25
N ASP A 40 -7.19 -14.05 -7.26
CA ASP A 40 -6.14 -14.61 -6.42
C ASP A 40 -5.65 -13.59 -5.38
N ASN A 41 -4.88 -14.08 -4.39
CA ASN A 41 -4.24 -13.27 -3.35
C ASN A 41 -2.73 -13.14 -3.57
N GLU A 42 -2.31 -13.04 -4.84
CA GLU A 42 -0.90 -12.93 -5.21
C GLU A 42 -0.52 -11.50 -5.61
N ILE A 43 0.61 -11.01 -5.11
CA ILE A 43 1.19 -9.75 -5.59
C ILE A 43 2.18 -10.09 -6.70
N ARG A 44 1.77 -9.90 -7.96
CA ARG A 44 2.63 -10.06 -9.13
C ARG A 44 2.57 -8.80 -10.00
N PHE A 45 3.68 -8.51 -10.66
CA PHE A 45 3.72 -7.41 -11.61
C PHE A 45 2.90 -7.75 -12.85
N THR A 46 1.92 -6.92 -13.17
CA THR A 46 1.06 -7.00 -14.36
C THR A 46 1.28 -5.78 -15.24
N ILE A 47 1.08 -5.93 -16.55
CA ILE A 47 1.26 -4.81 -17.47
C ILE A 47 0.27 -3.68 -17.11
N ALA A 48 0.80 -2.46 -17.05
CA ALA A 48 0.04 -1.24 -16.87
C ALA A 48 0.32 -0.31 -18.05
N ASN A 49 -0.74 0.26 -18.61
CA ASN A 49 -0.68 1.39 -19.52
C ASN A 49 -1.99 2.17 -19.39
N LYS A 50 -2.06 3.04 -18.38
CA LYS A 50 -3.31 3.70 -18.00
C LYS A 50 -3.13 5.20 -17.81
N VAL A 51 -3.96 5.98 -18.49
CA VAL A 51 -4.20 7.39 -18.17
C VAL A 51 -5.35 7.48 -17.17
N PHE A 52 -5.20 8.27 -16.11
CA PHE A 52 -6.16 8.32 -15.01
C PHE A 52 -6.25 9.70 -14.32
N GLY A 53 -7.23 9.81 -13.42
CA GLY A 53 -7.62 11.04 -12.74
C GLY A 53 -8.55 11.92 -13.58
N SER A 54 -9.36 12.76 -12.93
CA SER A 54 -10.40 13.57 -13.58
C SER A 54 -9.87 14.44 -14.74
N LYS A 55 -8.70 15.05 -14.57
CA LYS A 55 -8.06 15.89 -15.59
C LYS A 55 -7.25 15.10 -16.64
N LYS A 56 -7.22 13.76 -16.58
CA LYS A 56 -6.44 12.86 -17.46
C LYS A 56 -4.94 13.23 -17.59
N ARG A 57 -4.36 13.86 -16.56
CA ARG A 57 -2.95 14.32 -16.57
C ARG A 57 -1.98 13.32 -15.97
N LYS A 58 -2.44 12.17 -15.48
CA LYS A 58 -1.62 11.16 -14.83
C LYS A 58 -1.58 9.92 -15.70
N LYS A 59 -0.41 9.33 -15.89
CA LYS A 59 -0.22 8.07 -16.60
C LYS A 59 0.60 7.12 -15.75
N ILE A 60 0.26 5.83 -15.77
CA ILE A 60 1.10 4.76 -15.21
C ILE A 60 1.42 3.75 -16.30
N THR A 61 2.69 3.38 -16.41
CA THR A 61 3.23 2.38 -17.34
C THR A 61 4.16 1.41 -16.63
N GLY A 62 4.36 0.22 -17.19
CA GLY A 62 5.31 -0.78 -16.68
C GLY A 62 4.66 -2.16 -16.50
N PRO A 63 5.29 -3.09 -15.77
CA PRO A 63 6.61 -2.96 -15.17
C PRO A 63 7.71 -2.76 -16.22
N GLU A 64 8.76 -2.02 -15.87
CA GLU A 64 10.04 -1.96 -16.59
C GLU A 64 11.18 -2.33 -15.63
N ASN A 65 12.30 -2.83 -16.15
CA ASN A 65 13.50 -3.04 -15.35
C ASN A 65 14.16 -1.69 -15.05
N TRP A 66 14.62 -1.50 -13.82
CA TRP A 66 15.30 -0.30 -13.38
C TRP A 66 16.44 -0.66 -12.44
N THR A 67 17.63 -0.15 -12.76
CA THR A 67 18.81 -0.29 -11.91
C THR A 67 18.84 0.84 -10.90
N ASN A 68 18.82 0.49 -9.62
CA ASN A 68 19.00 1.47 -8.56
C ASN A 68 20.43 2.06 -8.63
N PRO A 69 20.58 3.38 -8.79
CA PRO A 69 21.90 4.00 -8.99
C PRO A 69 22.77 3.98 -7.74
N ILE A 70 22.23 3.72 -6.54
CA ILE A 70 23.03 3.64 -5.30
C ILE A 70 23.65 2.26 -5.13
N ASN A 71 22.84 1.20 -5.26
CA ASN A 71 23.27 -0.15 -4.90
C ASN A 71 23.36 -1.12 -6.09
N GLY A 72 23.14 -0.62 -7.32
CA GLY A 72 23.23 -1.42 -8.55
C GLY A 72 22.14 -2.48 -8.71
N LYS A 73 21.20 -2.60 -7.77
CA LYS A 73 20.17 -3.65 -7.81
C LYS A 73 19.18 -3.38 -8.95
N ASN A 74 18.99 -4.37 -9.81
CA ASN A 74 17.94 -4.34 -10.82
C ASN A 74 16.60 -4.77 -10.20
N ILE A 75 15.59 -3.92 -10.31
CA ILE A 75 14.24 -4.16 -9.80
C ILE A 75 13.20 -3.80 -10.85
N LYS A 76 12.03 -4.44 -10.78
CA LYS A 76 10.87 -4.05 -11.59
C LYS A 76 10.20 -2.82 -10.99
N VAL A 77 9.88 -1.84 -11.83
CA VAL A 77 9.19 -0.61 -11.42
C VAL A 77 8.03 -0.27 -12.35
N TYR A 78 7.01 0.39 -11.81
CA TYR A 78 6.04 1.16 -12.58
C TYR A 78 6.47 2.62 -12.65
N ARG A 79 6.41 3.19 -13.84
CA ARG A 79 6.61 4.62 -14.08
C ARG A 79 5.27 5.32 -14.02
N ARG A 80 5.14 6.28 -13.11
CA ARG A 80 4.00 7.19 -13.04
C ARG A 80 4.42 8.59 -13.44
N THR A 81 3.73 9.17 -14.42
CA THR A 81 3.92 10.56 -14.81
C THR A 81 2.72 11.43 -14.43
N ARG A 82 2.97 12.71 -14.20
CA ARG A 82 1.94 13.74 -14.06
C ARG A 82 2.35 15.00 -14.81
N ALA A 83 1.59 15.35 -15.85
CA ALA A 83 1.73 16.64 -16.52
C ALA A 83 1.23 17.78 -15.61
N GLY A 84 2.03 18.83 -15.47
CA GLY A 84 1.69 20.06 -14.74
C GLY A 84 2.29 21.28 -15.41
N GLN A 85 2.05 22.47 -14.83
CA GLN A 85 2.58 23.74 -15.36
C GLN A 85 4.11 23.75 -15.39
N SER A 86 4.76 23.24 -14.34
CA SER A 86 6.22 23.13 -14.23
C SER A 86 6.82 21.93 -14.99
N GLY A 87 6.14 21.44 -16.04
CA GLY A 87 6.57 20.29 -16.82
C GLY A 87 6.13 18.92 -16.30
N LEU A 88 6.78 17.88 -16.82
CA LEU A 88 6.44 16.48 -16.56
C LEU A 88 7.11 15.98 -15.26
N LYS A 89 6.28 15.60 -14.28
CA LYS A 89 6.75 14.95 -13.05
C LYS A 89 6.76 13.45 -13.27
N THR A 90 7.88 12.78 -13.02
CA THR A 90 8.03 11.33 -13.16
C THR A 90 8.39 10.71 -11.81
N GLN A 91 7.75 9.59 -11.48
CA GLN A 91 7.97 8.86 -10.25
C GLN A 91 8.03 7.37 -10.57
N LEU A 92 8.96 6.66 -9.95
CA LEU A 92 9.07 5.21 -10.08
C LEU A 92 8.53 4.54 -8.82
N PHE A 93 7.75 3.49 -9.00
CA PHE A 93 7.11 2.74 -7.94
C PHE A 93 7.43 1.26 -8.02
N THR A 94 7.63 0.60 -6.89
CA THR A 94 7.80 -0.86 -6.82
C THR A 94 7.14 -1.41 -5.57
N ILE A 95 7.10 -2.73 -5.45
CA ILE A 95 6.66 -3.42 -4.23
C ILE A 95 7.74 -3.24 -3.17
N THR A 96 7.37 -2.74 -2.00
CA THR A 96 8.26 -2.47 -0.87
C THR A 96 7.69 -3.05 0.42
N ASN A 97 8.46 -2.97 1.51
CA ASN A 97 8.02 -3.36 2.85
C ASN A 97 7.48 -4.81 2.88
N ASN A 98 8.25 -5.75 2.31
CA ASN A 98 7.92 -7.17 2.25
C ASN A 98 6.52 -7.45 1.66
N GLY A 99 6.18 -6.77 0.57
CA GLY A 99 4.88 -6.97 -0.11
C GLY A 99 3.73 -6.17 0.49
N GLN A 100 3.94 -5.38 1.55
CA GLN A 100 2.85 -4.65 2.19
C GLN A 100 2.52 -3.31 1.54
N CYS A 101 3.37 -2.81 0.64
CA CYS A 101 3.16 -1.52 0.00
C CYS A 101 3.60 -1.48 -1.46
N MET A 102 2.92 -0.64 -2.24
CA MET A 102 3.51 -0.02 -3.42
C MET A 102 4.19 1.28 -2.97
N GLY A 103 5.52 1.31 -3.09
CA GLY A 103 6.39 2.37 -2.62
C GLY A 103 7.00 3.18 -3.76
N ARG A 104 7.22 4.48 -3.55
CA ARG A 104 8.09 5.26 -4.44
C ARG A 104 9.54 4.86 -4.20
N VAL A 105 10.32 4.70 -5.26
CA VAL A 105 11.78 4.52 -5.21
C VAL A 105 12.56 5.67 -5.83
N TRP A 106 11.91 6.44 -6.71
CA TRP A 106 12.50 7.63 -7.31
C TRP A 106 11.43 8.68 -7.65
N ASP A 107 11.80 9.96 -7.60
CA ASP A 107 10.94 11.11 -7.89
C ASP A 107 11.74 12.20 -8.61
N SER A 108 11.33 12.62 -9.81
CA SER A 108 12.10 13.53 -10.67
C SER A 108 12.22 14.97 -10.15
N ARG A 109 11.44 15.33 -9.13
CA ARG A 109 11.42 16.71 -8.62
C ARG A 109 12.77 17.07 -8.00
N ARG A 110 13.21 18.32 -8.22
CA ARG A 110 14.45 18.91 -7.65
C ARG A 110 15.71 18.07 -7.96
N GLY A 111 15.91 17.70 -9.23
CA GLY A 111 17.12 16.99 -9.67
C GLY A 111 17.05 15.46 -9.52
N GLY A 112 15.92 14.91 -9.09
CA GLY A 112 15.78 13.48 -8.85
C GLY A 112 16.09 13.12 -7.40
N LYS A 113 15.17 12.40 -6.77
CA LYS A 113 15.28 12.00 -5.37
C LYS A 113 15.04 10.52 -5.22
N LEU A 114 16.04 9.82 -4.70
CA LEU A 114 15.94 8.41 -4.35
C LEU A 114 15.19 8.25 -3.03
N ILE A 115 14.40 7.19 -2.95
CA ILE A 115 13.51 6.89 -1.83
C ILE A 115 13.70 5.41 -1.49
N GLU A 116 14.02 5.12 -0.24
CA GLU A 116 14.16 3.76 0.25
C GLU A 116 12.95 3.39 1.11
N ASN A 117 12.47 2.16 0.96
CA ASN A 117 11.32 1.61 1.70
C ASN A 117 10.09 2.53 1.70
N GLY A 118 9.91 3.35 0.67
CA GLY A 118 8.73 4.19 0.53
C GLY A 118 7.46 3.33 0.59
N CYS A 119 6.37 3.88 1.10
CA CYS A 119 5.07 3.21 1.13
C CYS A 119 4.02 4.26 0.77
N LYS A 120 3.34 4.12 -0.37
CA LYS A 120 2.33 5.11 -0.84
C LYS A 120 0.93 4.53 -0.98
N PHE A 121 0.84 3.22 -1.12
CA PHE A 121 -0.41 2.49 -1.28
C PHE A 121 -0.27 1.14 -0.59
N PRO A 122 -1.25 0.71 0.23
CA PRO A 122 -1.21 -0.57 0.91
C PRO A 122 -1.42 -1.73 -0.08
N LEU A 123 -0.72 -2.84 0.12
CA LEU A 123 -0.86 -4.08 -0.63
C LEU A 123 -1.06 -5.25 0.32
N GLY A 124 -1.63 -6.35 -0.18
CA GLY A 124 -1.79 -7.57 0.59
C GLY A 124 -3.00 -7.53 1.52
N ILE A 125 -2.99 -8.36 2.57
CA ILE A 125 -4.10 -8.46 3.52
C ILE A 125 -4.09 -7.28 4.49
N TRP A 126 -5.22 -6.59 4.55
CA TRP A 126 -5.48 -5.49 5.49
C TRP A 126 -6.88 -5.62 6.10
N LYS A 127 -7.07 -5.05 7.29
CA LYS A 127 -8.36 -4.96 7.98
C LYS A 127 -8.92 -3.54 7.91
N LYS A 128 -10.24 -3.41 7.92
CA LYS A 128 -10.89 -2.10 8.09
C LYS A 128 -10.39 -1.45 9.40
N ASN A 129 -10.11 -0.15 9.36
CA ASN A 129 -9.56 0.66 10.47
C ASN A 129 -8.13 0.32 10.90
N GLU A 130 -7.50 -0.69 10.31
CA GLU A 130 -6.10 -1.02 10.60
C GLU A 130 -5.19 0.16 10.27
N LYS A 131 -4.24 0.42 11.17
CA LYS A 131 -3.15 1.37 10.98
C LYS A 131 -1.82 0.64 11.03
N ARG A 132 -0.96 0.88 10.04
CA ARG A 132 0.45 0.44 10.07
C ARG A 132 1.38 1.63 9.88
N THR A 133 2.58 1.49 10.44
CA THR A 133 3.65 2.46 10.36
C THR A 133 4.85 1.84 9.66
N PHE A 134 5.45 2.58 8.74
CA PHE A 134 6.61 2.17 7.97
C PHE A 134 7.72 3.21 8.10
N LEU A 135 8.95 2.74 8.14
CA LEU A 135 10.14 3.58 8.10
C LEU A 135 10.74 3.55 6.69
N GLY A 136 11.21 4.70 6.23
CA GLY A 136 11.90 4.81 4.96
C GLY A 136 12.76 6.06 4.91
N SER A 137 13.28 6.37 3.73
CA SER A 137 14.11 7.55 3.51
C SER A 137 13.67 8.29 2.26
N SER A 138 13.96 9.58 2.19
CA SER A 138 13.79 10.36 0.97
C SER A 138 14.98 11.30 0.82
N GLY A 139 15.85 11.01 -0.15
CA GLY A 139 17.12 11.69 -0.39
C GLY A 139 18.00 11.64 0.86
N GLY A 140 18.20 10.44 1.40
CA GLY A 140 18.98 10.19 2.61
C GLY A 140 18.31 10.62 3.93
N LYS A 141 17.25 11.44 3.90
CA LYS A 141 16.58 11.90 5.12
C LYS A 141 15.55 10.87 5.61
N PRO A 142 15.61 10.40 6.87
CA PRO A 142 14.63 9.49 7.44
C PRO A 142 13.20 10.03 7.36
N ARG A 143 12.24 9.12 7.22
CA ARG A 143 10.80 9.37 7.13
C ARG A 143 10.03 8.29 7.86
N LYS A 144 8.96 8.71 8.52
CA LYS A 144 7.92 7.81 9.04
C LYS A 144 6.67 7.98 8.18
N ILE A 145 6.06 6.87 7.80
CA ILE A 145 4.86 6.81 6.98
C ILE A 145 3.79 6.07 7.78
N GLU A 146 2.60 6.65 7.90
CA GLU A 146 1.44 5.94 8.45
C GLU A 146 0.40 5.72 7.36
N ILE A 147 -0.19 4.52 7.33
CA ILE A 147 -1.38 4.21 6.54
C ILE A 147 -2.48 3.74 7.46
N LYS A 148 -3.68 4.34 7.35
CA LYS A 148 -4.90 3.88 8.02
C LYS A 148 -5.99 3.56 7.00
N ILE A 149 -6.51 2.33 7.02
CA ILE A 149 -7.62 1.93 6.16
C ILE A 149 -8.93 2.56 6.66
N LEU A 150 -9.54 3.43 5.85
CA LEU A 150 -10.81 4.08 6.18
C LEU A 150 -12.01 3.29 5.65
N LYS A 151 -11.89 2.79 4.42
CA LYS A 151 -12.89 1.93 3.76
C LYS A 151 -12.20 0.86 2.94
N LEU A 152 -12.46 -0.40 3.26
CA LEU A 152 -11.88 -1.55 2.57
C LEU A 152 -12.81 -2.13 1.50
N GLY A 153 -14.10 -2.30 1.83
CA GLY A 153 -15.03 -3.07 1.00
C GLY A 153 -14.81 -4.58 1.15
N LYS A 154 -15.81 -5.39 0.75
CA LYS A 154 -15.80 -6.85 0.98
C LYS A 154 -15.14 -7.64 -0.15
N LYS A 155 -15.30 -7.20 -1.41
CA LYS A 155 -14.80 -7.90 -2.61
C LYS A 155 -13.49 -7.32 -3.08
N ASN A 156 -12.62 -8.10 -3.74
CA ASN A 156 -11.35 -7.62 -4.31
C ASN A 156 -11.55 -6.43 -5.26
N ASN A 157 -12.64 -6.43 -6.03
CA ASN A 157 -13.07 -5.32 -6.88
C ASN A 157 -13.84 -4.20 -6.14
N SER A 158 -13.67 -4.05 -4.83
CA SER A 158 -14.23 -2.90 -4.10
C SER A 158 -13.26 -1.72 -4.10
N LYS A 159 -13.82 -0.51 -4.11
CA LYS A 159 -13.08 0.74 -3.88
C LYS A 159 -12.38 0.70 -2.52
N LEU A 160 -11.13 1.16 -2.50
CA LEU A 160 -10.33 1.36 -1.30
C LEU A 160 -10.23 2.86 -0.97
N ILE A 161 -10.40 3.20 0.32
CA ILE A 161 -10.09 4.52 0.87
C ILE A 161 -9.16 4.35 2.05
N PHE A 162 -8.04 5.06 2.06
CA PHE A 162 -7.09 5.08 3.16
C PHE A 162 -6.52 6.48 3.39
N ASN A 163 -6.19 6.78 4.63
CA ASN A 163 -5.41 7.94 5.00
C ASN A 163 -3.93 7.59 4.95
N TRP A 164 -3.11 8.50 4.42
CA TRP A 164 -1.67 8.39 4.31
C TRP A 164 -1.03 9.63 4.91
N LYS A 165 -0.15 9.43 5.88
CA LYS A 165 0.61 10.50 6.52
C LYS A 165 2.10 10.31 6.32
N LEU A 166 2.80 11.42 6.17
CA LEU A 166 4.27 11.46 6.11
C LEU A 166 4.78 12.37 7.21
N TYR A 167 5.79 11.90 7.91
CA TYR A 167 6.51 12.64 8.93
C TYR A 167 8.00 12.74 8.58
N ASP A 168 8.67 13.78 9.06
CA ASP A 168 10.15 13.81 9.06
C ASP A 168 10.74 13.07 10.26
N ALA A 169 12.07 13.18 10.41
CA ALA A 169 12.83 12.55 11.47
C ALA A 169 12.54 13.14 12.86
N SER A 170 11.94 14.32 12.95
CA SER A 170 11.54 14.97 14.20
C SER A 170 10.06 14.73 14.52
N ASP A 171 9.44 13.74 13.87
CA ASP A 171 8.01 13.42 13.97
C ASP A 171 7.07 14.58 13.59
N LYS A 172 7.57 15.59 12.88
CA LYS A 172 6.72 16.66 12.35
C LYS A 172 5.95 16.13 11.15
N LEU A 173 4.63 16.34 11.16
CA LEU A 173 3.74 16.01 10.06
C LEU A 173 4.05 16.90 8.85
N ILE A 174 4.21 16.28 7.68
CA ILE A 174 4.53 16.95 6.41
C ILE A 174 3.36 16.91 5.45
N ASP A 175 2.78 15.72 5.29
CA ASP A 175 1.66 15.50 4.38
C ASP A 175 0.61 14.66 5.09
N ASN A 176 -0.66 14.94 4.84
CA ASN A 176 -1.80 14.18 5.34
C ASN A 176 -2.87 14.08 4.25
N ASN A 177 -3.10 12.88 3.71
CA ASN A 177 -3.88 12.73 2.50
C ASN A 177 -4.80 11.52 2.55
N ASP A 178 -6.06 11.71 2.19
CA ASP A 178 -6.98 10.60 1.96
C ASP A 178 -6.97 10.24 0.46
N TYR A 179 -6.59 9.00 0.17
CA TYR A 179 -6.58 8.47 -1.18
C TYR A 179 -7.79 7.59 -1.41
N THR A 180 -8.40 7.72 -2.59
CA THR A 180 -9.39 6.76 -3.09
C THR A 180 -8.88 6.08 -4.35
N PHE A 181 -8.89 4.75 -4.33
CA PHE A 181 -8.58 3.91 -5.49
C PHE A 181 -9.80 3.09 -5.86
N SER A 182 -10.13 3.06 -7.15
CA SER A 182 -11.29 2.35 -7.66
C SER A 182 -10.87 1.34 -8.74
N PRO A 183 -11.52 0.16 -8.81
CA PRO A 183 -11.27 -0.85 -9.84
C PRO A 183 -11.26 -0.25 -11.25
N GLY A 184 -10.28 -0.65 -12.07
CA GLY A 184 -10.13 -0.19 -13.46
C GLY A 184 -9.83 1.30 -13.64
N LYS A 185 -9.71 2.08 -12.54
CA LYS A 185 -9.55 3.55 -12.57
C LYS A 185 -8.25 4.02 -11.93
N ALA A 186 -7.47 3.13 -11.30
CA ALA A 186 -6.35 3.49 -10.44
C ALA A 186 -6.80 4.49 -9.34
N MET A 187 -6.00 5.51 -9.06
CA MET A 187 -6.36 6.56 -8.11
C MET A 187 -7.46 7.47 -8.67
N SER A 188 -8.65 7.41 -8.08
CA SER A 188 -9.83 8.15 -8.52
C SER A 188 -10.08 9.45 -7.76
N ALA A 189 -9.63 9.56 -6.50
CA ALA A 189 -9.74 10.80 -5.73
C ALA A 189 -8.58 10.98 -4.75
N LEU A 190 -8.35 12.23 -4.37
CA LEU A 190 -7.37 12.67 -3.38
C LEU A 190 -7.95 13.86 -2.62
N ILE A 191 -7.94 13.79 -1.30
CA ILE A 191 -8.23 14.91 -0.40
C ILE A 191 -6.95 15.19 0.39
N ASP A 192 -6.42 16.39 0.24
CA ASP A 192 -5.30 16.89 1.05
C ASP A 192 -5.90 17.52 2.32
N ARG A 193 -5.35 17.18 3.49
CA ARG A 193 -5.89 17.56 4.80
C ARG A 193 -4.98 18.53 5.53
#